data_AF-A0A1S2KC83-F1
#
_entry.id   AF-A0A1S2KC83-F1
#
_cell.length_a   1.000
_cell.length_b   1.000
_cell.length_c   1.000
_cell.angle_alpha   90.00
_cell.angle_beta   90.00
_cell.angle_gamma   90.00
#
_symmetry.space_group_name_H-M   'P 1'
#
loop_
_entity.id
_entity.type
_entity.pdbx_description
1 polymer ?
#
loop_
_entity_poly.entity_id
_entity_poly.type
_entity_poly.pdbx_seq_one_letter_code
_entity_poly.pdbx_strand_id
1 'polypeptide(L)'
;MWEASTEAAAHARTPQHPSPTALRHQPCDLVTVPARQGLEAVDILRRTGAPSVGPVLHDDASDTLGFLVPPGTAAAWDVPGSACTRTPGHGLRLTAEPPVAGTGWLLPPADADPLTDPATLREALGEAARLIRAADDCH
;
A
#
# COMPACT_ATOMS: atom_id res chain seq x y z
N MET A 1 -47.35 40.26 -33.29
CA MET A 1 -47.65 38.97 -32.63
C MET A 1 -46.45 38.06 -32.82
N TRP A 2 -46.02 37.39 -31.74
CA TRP A 2 -44.89 36.46 -31.59
C TRP A 2 -43.48 37.07 -31.57
N GLU A 3 -42.51 36.58 -30.81
CA GLU A 3 -42.39 36.25 -29.39
C GLU A 3 -40.88 36.19 -29.10
N ALA A 4 -40.52 36.29 -27.83
CA ALA A 4 -39.15 36.26 -27.32
C ALA A 4 -38.35 35.02 -27.76
N SER A 5 -37.02 35.14 -27.85
CA SER A 5 -36.12 34.04 -27.49
C SER A 5 -34.75 34.55 -27.05
N THR A 6 -34.50 34.26 -25.79
CA THR A 6 -33.31 34.53 -24.97
C THR A 6 -32.16 33.59 -25.34
N GLU A 7 -30.94 34.11 -25.18
CA GLU A 7 -29.84 33.51 -24.41
C GLU A 7 -29.45 32.03 -24.66
N ALA A 8 -28.21 31.81 -25.07
CA ALA A 8 -27.25 31.07 -24.23
C ALA A 8 -25.90 31.07 -24.93
N ALA A 9 -24.93 31.71 -24.27
CA ALA A 9 -23.52 31.59 -24.58
C ALA A 9 -23.17 30.10 -24.69
N ALA A 10 -22.63 29.71 -25.85
CA ALA A 10 -21.96 28.44 -26.04
C ALA A 10 -20.68 28.46 -25.19
N HIS A 11 -20.83 28.20 -23.89
CA HIS A 11 -19.72 27.90 -23.01
C HIS A 11 -19.16 26.57 -23.48
N ALA A 12 -18.00 26.66 -24.15
CA ALA A 12 -17.19 25.54 -24.56
C ALA A 12 -17.13 24.54 -23.40
N ARG A 13 -17.62 23.31 -23.64
CA ARG A 13 -17.45 22.19 -22.73
C ARG A 13 -15.95 21.98 -22.58
N THR A 14 -15.40 22.46 -21.48
CA THR A 14 -14.05 22.11 -21.05
C THR A 14 -13.93 20.59 -20.98
N PRO A 15 -12.83 19.99 -21.47
CA PRO A 15 -12.56 18.60 -21.18
C PRO A 15 -12.47 18.47 -19.66
N GLN A 16 -13.44 17.75 -19.07
CA GLN A 16 -13.36 17.33 -17.69
C GLN A 16 -12.14 16.43 -17.58
N HIS A 17 -11.03 16.97 -17.07
CA HIS A 17 -9.93 16.17 -16.58
C HIS A 17 -10.53 15.15 -15.60
N PRO A 18 -10.31 13.84 -15.77
CA PRO A 18 -10.66 12.91 -14.71
C PRO A 18 -9.89 13.37 -13.47
N SER A 19 -10.64 13.76 -12.44
CA SER A 19 -10.07 14.01 -11.11
C SER A 19 -9.25 12.77 -10.73
N PRO A 20 -8.10 12.91 -10.05
CA PRO A 20 -7.36 11.75 -9.59
C PRO A 20 -8.34 10.88 -8.81
N THR A 21 -8.62 9.71 -9.36
CA THR A 21 -9.61 8.76 -8.85
C THR A 21 -9.31 8.59 -7.38
N ALA A 22 -10.19 9.07 -6.50
CA ALA A 22 -10.04 8.82 -5.09
C ALA A 22 -10.12 7.30 -4.95
N LEU A 23 -8.97 6.65 -4.82
CA LEU A 23 -8.86 5.26 -4.43
C LEU A 23 -9.66 5.14 -3.14
N ARG A 24 -10.87 4.58 -3.30
CA ARG A 24 -11.76 4.01 -2.29
C ARG A 24 -11.08 3.96 -0.92
N HIS A 25 -11.63 4.67 0.06
CA HIS A 25 -11.24 4.59 1.48
C HIS A 25 -11.49 3.18 2.00
N GLN A 26 -10.63 2.24 1.64
CA GLN A 26 -10.71 0.89 2.16
C GLN A 26 -10.01 0.87 3.51
N PRO A 27 -10.69 0.44 4.58
CA PRO A 27 -10.01 0.18 5.84
C PRO A 27 -8.93 -0.88 5.58
N CYS A 28 -7.73 -0.64 6.08
CA CYS A 28 -6.57 -1.53 5.95
C CYS A 28 -5.76 -1.50 7.23
N ASP A 29 -5.02 -2.57 7.48
CA ASP A 29 -4.01 -2.63 8.54
C ASP A 29 -2.62 -2.47 7.90
N LEU A 30 -1.64 -2.06 8.71
CA LEU A 30 -0.26 -1.82 8.29
C LEU A 30 0.67 -2.77 9.05
N VAL A 31 1.45 -3.57 8.32
CA VAL A 31 2.51 -4.41 8.88
C VAL A 31 3.86 -3.73 8.68
N THR A 32 4.52 -3.36 9.76
CA THR A 32 5.84 -2.71 9.78
C THR A 32 6.93 -3.73 10.13
N VAL A 33 8.02 -3.71 9.38
CA VAL A 33 9.20 -4.60 9.55
C VAL A 33 10.50 -3.85 9.29
N PRO A 34 11.65 -4.33 9.78
CA PRO A 34 12.97 -3.83 9.37
C PRO A 34 13.16 -3.90 7.85
N ALA A 35 13.82 -2.90 7.27
CA ALA A 35 13.95 -2.77 5.81
C ALA A 35 14.61 -4.00 5.17
N ARG A 36 15.71 -4.52 5.75
CA ARG A 36 16.38 -5.76 5.26
C ARG A 36 15.39 -6.93 5.14
N GLN A 37 14.58 -7.18 6.17
CA GLN A 37 13.62 -8.28 6.16
C GLN A 37 12.46 -8.02 5.19
N GLY A 38 11.98 -6.78 5.12
CA GLY A 38 10.88 -6.41 4.22
C GLY A 38 11.28 -6.49 2.74
N LEU A 39 12.51 -6.08 2.37
CA LEU A 39 12.99 -6.15 0.99
C LEU A 39 13.10 -7.60 0.51
N GLU A 40 13.65 -8.48 1.34
CA GLU A 40 13.69 -9.92 1.06
C GLU A 40 12.28 -10.50 0.93
N ALA A 41 11.34 -10.08 1.80
CA ALA A 41 9.95 -10.52 1.68
C ALA A 41 9.28 -10.05 0.38
N VAL A 42 9.51 -8.80 -0.06
CA VAL A 42 9.01 -8.30 -1.36
C VAL A 42 9.57 -9.14 -2.51
N ASP A 43 10.86 -9.43 -2.47
CA ASP A 43 11.56 -10.20 -3.50
C ASP A 43 11.07 -11.66 -3.56
N ILE A 44 10.86 -12.30 -2.40
CA ILE A 44 10.22 -13.61 -2.30
C ILE A 44 8.81 -13.58 -2.91
N LEU A 45 7.96 -12.64 -2.49
CA LEU A 45 6.58 -12.54 -2.99
C LEU A 45 6.54 -12.35 -4.51
N ARG A 46 7.47 -11.56 -5.06
CA ARG A 46 7.60 -11.35 -6.51
C ARG A 46 8.00 -12.62 -7.26
N ARG A 47 8.84 -13.48 -6.67
CA ARG A 47 9.27 -14.75 -7.28
C ARG A 47 8.18 -15.82 -7.27
N THR A 48 7.39 -15.90 -6.20
CA THR A 48 6.40 -16.97 -6.02
C THR A 48 5.24 -16.86 -7.02
N GLY A 49 5.06 -15.69 -7.65
CA GLY A 49 3.91 -15.41 -8.50
C GLY A 49 2.65 -15.15 -7.67
N ALA A 50 1.64 -14.58 -8.32
CA ALA A 50 0.42 -13.98 -7.75
C ALA A 50 -0.13 -14.58 -6.43
N PRO A 51 -0.74 -13.76 -5.56
CA PRO A 51 -1.22 -12.39 -5.83
C PRO A 51 -0.10 -11.33 -5.88
N SER A 52 -0.37 -10.24 -6.61
CA SER A 52 0.54 -9.09 -6.68
C SER A 52 0.87 -8.58 -5.28
N VAL A 53 2.12 -8.17 -5.08
CA VAL A 53 2.51 -7.47 -3.86
C VAL A 53 1.72 -6.17 -3.82
N GLY A 54 0.97 -5.97 -2.74
CA GLY A 54 0.20 -4.74 -2.54
C GLY A 54 1.10 -3.53 -2.30
N PRO A 55 0.53 -2.36 -2.00
CA PRO A 55 1.33 -1.16 -1.80
C PRO A 55 2.26 -1.30 -0.59
N VAL A 56 3.49 -0.80 -0.74
CA VAL A 56 4.55 -0.88 0.29
C VAL A 56 5.15 0.50 0.52
N LEU A 57 5.12 0.93 1.78
CA LEU A 57 5.78 2.13 2.28
C LEU A 57 7.22 1.82 2.68
N HIS A 58 8.11 2.78 2.47
CA HIS A 58 9.46 2.80 2.99
C HIS A 58 9.64 4.03 3.89
N ASP A 59 10.08 3.80 5.12
CA ASP A 59 10.50 4.85 6.04
C ASP A 59 12.03 4.80 6.15
N ASP A 60 12.70 5.66 5.39
CA ASP A 60 14.16 5.80 5.40
C ASP A 60 14.70 6.27 6.76
N ALA A 61 13.91 7.03 7.53
CA ALA A 61 14.36 7.56 8.83
C ALA A 61 14.40 6.46 9.91
N SER A 62 13.45 5.52 9.84
CA SER A 62 13.36 4.40 10.78
C SER A 62 13.97 3.10 10.25
N ASP A 63 14.45 3.07 8.99
CA ASP A 63 14.90 1.86 8.27
C ASP A 63 13.85 0.74 8.29
N THR A 64 12.60 1.08 7.95
CA THR A 64 11.48 0.13 7.98
C THR A 64 10.67 0.13 6.68
N LEU A 65 10.03 -1.01 6.42
CA LEU A 65 9.03 -1.18 5.38
C LEU A 65 7.65 -1.43 5.97
N GLY A 66 6.63 -0.86 5.34
CA GLY A 66 5.23 -0.96 5.73
C GLY A 66 4.38 -1.59 4.63
N PHE A 67 3.84 -2.78 4.88
CA PHE A 67 2.94 -3.48 3.94
C PHE A 67 1.49 -3.21 4.29
N LEU A 68 0.71 -2.82 3.28
CA LEU A 68 -0.74 -2.71 3.46
C LEU A 68 -1.41 -4.07 3.28
N VAL A 69 -2.20 -4.44 4.29
CA VAL A 69 -2.92 -5.71 4.36
C VAL A 69 -4.40 -5.48 4.65
N PRO A 70 -5.29 -6.43 4.31
CA PRO A 70 -6.71 -6.37 4.64
C PRO A 70 -6.98 -6.08 6.12
N PRO A 71 -8.06 -5.35 6.43
CA PRO A 71 -8.40 -4.97 7.80
C PRO A 71 -8.75 -6.20 8.65
N GLY A 72 -8.42 -6.15 9.93
CA GLY A 72 -8.60 -7.26 10.86
C GLY A 72 -7.37 -8.16 10.98
N THR A 73 -6.37 -7.99 10.12
CA THR A 73 -5.08 -8.68 10.19
C THR A 73 -4.37 -8.38 11.52
N ALA A 74 -4.43 -7.14 12.00
CA ALA A 74 -3.77 -6.73 13.24
C ALA A 74 -4.24 -7.51 14.48
N ALA A 75 -5.47 -8.03 14.48
CA ALA A 75 -6.01 -8.79 15.61
C ALA A 75 -5.40 -10.19 15.76
N ALA A 76 -4.82 -10.74 14.69
CA ALA A 76 -4.26 -12.09 14.64
C ALA A 76 -2.85 -12.10 14.03
N TRP A 77 -2.13 -10.98 14.16
CA TRP A 77 -0.76 -10.87 13.66
C TRP A 77 0.22 -11.31 14.74
N ASP A 78 0.96 -12.38 14.45
CA ASP A 78 1.93 -12.98 15.36
C ASP A 78 3.15 -13.46 14.58
N VAL A 79 3.88 -12.50 13.99
CA VAL A 79 5.15 -12.77 13.30
C VAL A 79 6.27 -12.03 14.03
N PRO A 80 7.30 -12.75 14.53
CA PRO A 80 8.44 -12.13 15.21
C PRO A 80 9.17 -11.11 14.34
N GLY A 81 9.63 -10.01 14.95
CA GLY A 81 10.34 -8.94 14.24
C GLY A 81 9.44 -8.04 13.39
N SER A 82 8.12 -8.20 13.49
CA SER A 82 7.15 -7.37 12.79
C SER A 82 6.07 -6.85 13.75
N ALA A 83 5.51 -5.69 13.43
CA ALA A 83 4.38 -5.10 14.15
C ALA A 83 3.22 -4.88 13.19
N CYS A 84 1.99 -5.19 13.60
CA CYS A 84 0.82 -4.87 12.80
C CYS A 84 -0.07 -3.89 13.56
N THR A 85 -0.33 -2.74 12.94
CA THR A 85 -1.17 -1.68 13.50
C THR A 85 -2.42 -1.52 12.66
N ARG A 86 -3.56 -1.31 13.32
CA ARG A 86 -4.77 -0.91 12.62
C ARG A 86 -4.59 0.52 12.14
N THR A 87 -4.80 0.76 10.85
CA THR A 87 -4.79 2.13 10.36
C THR A 87 -6.09 2.81 10.75
N PRO A 88 -6.07 4.09 11.21
CA PRO A 88 -7.28 4.76 11.68
C PRO A 88 -8.43 4.68 10.66
N GLY A 89 -9.65 4.45 11.16
CA GLY A 89 -10.86 4.09 10.39
C GLY A 89 -11.36 5.08 9.33
N HIS A 90 -10.57 6.09 8.97
CA HIS A 90 -10.78 6.90 7.77
C HIS A 90 -10.18 6.26 6.51
N GLY A 91 -9.48 5.12 6.66
CA GLY A 91 -8.72 4.48 5.59
C GLY A 91 -7.50 5.32 5.21
N LEU A 92 -6.41 4.67 4.78
CA LEU A 92 -5.38 5.43 4.08
C LEU A 92 -5.99 5.89 2.77
N ARG A 93 -5.96 7.19 2.51
CA ARG A 93 -6.07 7.65 1.13
C ARG A 93 -4.82 7.15 0.43
N LEU A 94 -4.99 6.09 -0.35
CA LEU A 94 -3.97 5.58 -1.25
C LEU A 94 -3.86 6.56 -2.41
N THR A 95 -3.25 7.71 -2.14
CA THR A 95 -2.84 8.67 -3.16
C THR A 95 -1.48 8.29 -3.71
N ALA A 96 -1.11 8.88 -4.85
CA ALA A 96 0.26 8.79 -5.35
C ALA A 96 1.29 9.26 -4.33
N GLU A 97 0.91 10.17 -3.43
CA GLU A 97 1.70 10.59 -2.28
C GLU A 97 1.47 9.66 -1.07
N PRO A 98 2.54 9.28 -0.36
CA PRO A 98 2.43 8.41 0.80
C PRO A 98 1.74 9.14 1.97
N PRO A 99 0.85 8.47 2.70
CA PRO A 99 0.01 9.09 3.72
C PRO A 99 0.76 9.43 5.02
N VAL A 100 1.99 8.93 5.21
CA VAL A 100 2.79 9.16 6.41
C VAL A 100 3.95 10.11 6.06
N ALA A 101 4.00 11.26 6.72
CA ALA A 101 5.05 12.25 6.51
C ALA A 101 6.44 11.64 6.81
N GLY A 102 7.39 11.82 5.89
CA GLY A 102 8.74 11.24 6.00
C GLY A 102 8.88 9.83 5.42
N THR A 103 7.80 9.22 4.95
CA THR A 103 7.84 7.93 4.23
C THR A 103 7.72 8.14 2.72
N GLY A 104 8.26 7.20 1.94
CA GLY A 104 8.13 7.07 0.49
C GLY A 104 7.35 5.82 0.11
N TRP A 105 6.83 5.76 -1.11
CA TRP A 105 6.34 4.48 -1.67
C TRP A 105 7.52 3.68 -2.23
N LEU A 106 7.75 2.46 -1.71
CA LEU A 106 8.56 1.47 -2.39
C LEU A 106 7.77 0.86 -3.56
N LEU A 107 6.51 0.50 -3.29
CA LEU A 107 5.54 0.08 -4.29
C LEU A 107 4.30 0.97 -4.17
N PRO A 108 4.08 1.90 -5.11
CA PRO A 108 2.93 2.80 -5.03
C PRO A 108 1.63 2.03 -5.29
N PRO A 109 0.50 2.50 -4.74
CA PRO A 109 -0.79 1.91 -5.05
C PRO A 109 -1.13 2.08 -6.54
N ALA A 110 -1.44 0.98 -7.21
CA ALA A 110 -2.06 1.00 -8.54
C ALA A 110 -3.59 0.95 -8.41
N ASP A 111 -4.31 1.47 -9.41
CA ASP A 111 -5.77 1.69 -9.37
C ASP A 111 -6.60 0.44 -8.98
N ALA A 112 -6.08 -0.77 -9.24
CA ALA A 112 -6.79 -2.03 -9.07
C ALA A 112 -6.04 -3.10 -8.24
N ASP A 113 -4.82 -2.84 -7.76
CA ASP A 113 -4.08 -3.90 -7.07
C ASP A 113 -4.67 -4.21 -5.68
N PRO A 114 -4.83 -5.50 -5.34
CA PRO A 114 -5.29 -5.91 -4.02
C PRO A 114 -4.25 -5.57 -2.95
N LEU A 115 -4.71 -5.40 -1.71
CA LEU A 115 -3.81 -5.38 -0.55
C LEU A 115 -3.04 -6.70 -0.45
N THR A 116 -1.87 -6.67 0.15
CA THR A 116 -1.02 -7.87 0.30
C THR A 116 -1.77 -8.92 1.13
N ASP A 117 -1.86 -10.15 0.63
CA ASP A 117 -2.44 -11.27 1.38
C ASP A 117 -1.62 -11.49 2.68
N PRO A 118 -2.25 -11.40 3.86
CA PRO A 118 -1.54 -11.54 5.10
C PRO A 118 -1.02 -12.96 5.31
N ALA A 119 -1.59 -14.01 4.70
CA ALA A 119 -1.04 -15.36 4.81
C ALA A 119 0.32 -15.46 4.09
N THR A 120 0.36 -15.06 2.83
CA THR A 120 1.58 -15.05 2.01
C THR A 120 2.64 -14.11 2.58
N LEU A 121 2.24 -12.96 3.15
CA LEU A 121 3.17 -12.06 3.83
C LEU A 121 3.84 -12.72 5.04
N ARG A 122 3.10 -13.49 5.86
CA ARG A 122 3.70 -14.21 7.01
C ARG A 122 4.73 -15.23 6.55
N GLU A 123 4.41 -15.99 5.51
CA GLU A 123 5.34 -16.98 4.93
C GLU A 123 6.61 -16.33 4.40
N ALA A 124 6.47 -15.24 3.63
CA ALA A 124 7.60 -14.50 3.08
C ALA A 124 8.48 -13.88 4.16
N LEU A 125 7.89 -13.31 5.21
CA LEU A 125 8.64 -12.74 6.34
C LEU A 125 9.37 -13.82 7.16
N GLY A 126 8.74 -14.98 7.34
CA GLY A 126 9.36 -16.12 8.02
C GLY A 126 10.54 -16.68 7.23
N GLU A 127 10.42 -16.74 5.90
CA GLU A 127 11.51 -17.15 5.02
C GLU A 127 12.64 -16.11 4.98
N ALA A 128 12.33 -14.83 4.82
CA ALA A 128 13.31 -13.74 4.89
C ALA A 128 14.12 -13.79 6.19
N ALA A 129 13.47 -14.02 7.34
CA ALA A 129 14.15 -14.15 8.62
C ALA A 129 15.10 -15.35 8.68
N ARG A 130 14.77 -16.47 8.02
CA ARG A 130 15.67 -17.63 7.93
C ARG A 130 16.88 -17.34 7.04
N LEU A 131 16.67 -16.69 5.91
CA LEU A 131 17.75 -16.31 4.99
C LEU A 131 18.73 -15.33 5.63
N ILE A 132 18.22 -14.30 6.31
CA ILE A 132 19.06 -13.33 7.02
C ILE A 132 19.88 -14.02 8.11
N ARG A 133 19.25 -14.86 8.93
CA ARG A 133 19.97 -15.59 9.98
C ARG A 133 21.08 -16.48 9.40
N ALA A 134 20.78 -17.21 8.33
CA ALA A 134 21.77 -18.06 7.67
C ALA A 134 22.95 -17.25 7.12
N ALA A 135 22.70 -16.04 6.61
CA ALA A 135 23.75 -15.14 6.16
C ALA A 135 24.60 -14.58 7.32
N ASP A 136 23.95 -14.19 8.42
CA ASP A 136 24.63 -13.65 9.60
C ASP A 136 25.49 -14.72 10.31
N ASP A 137 25.05 -15.99 10.35
CA ASP A 137 25.78 -17.11 10.95
C ASP A 137 27.03 -17.55 10.13
N CYS A 138 27.17 -17.10 8.88
CA CYS A 138 28.32 -17.40 8.02
C CYS A 138 29.50 -16.42 8.18
N HIS A 139 29.36 -15.43 9.07
CA HIS A 139 30.37 -14.39 9.33
C HIS A 139 31.29 -14.74 10.50
#